data_AF-A0A533YL01-F1
#
_entry.id   AF-A0A533YL01-F1
#
_cell.length_a   1.000
_cell.length_b   1.000
_cell.length_c   1.000
_cell.angle_alpha   90.00
_cell.angle_beta   90.00
_cell.angle_gamma   90.00
#
_symmetry.space_group_name_H-M   'P 1'
#
loop_
_entity.id
_entity.type
_entity.pdbx_description
1 polymer ?
#
loop_
_entity_poly.entity_id
_entity_poly.type
_entity_poly.pdbx_seq_one_letter_code
_entity_poly.pdbx_strand_id
1 'polypeptide(L)' 'IFFGRTPVSTGPDPAPADRVNLIGKVKGDATVLRTVMNATKIKMEKAA' A
#
# COMPACT_ATOMS: atom_id res chain seq x y z
N ILE A 1 -1.40 0.51 -2.87
CA ILE A 1 -0.56 1.19 -1.86
C ILE A 1 0.31 0.12 -1.22
N PHE A 2 1.63 0.29 -1.21
CA PHE A 2 2.53 -0.65 -0.53
C PHE A 2 2.78 -0.16 0.90
N PHE A 3 2.37 -0.94 1.90
CA PHE A 3 2.50 -0.61 3.33
C PHE A 3 3.07 -1.78 4.16
N GLY A 4 3.73 -2.71 3.47
CA GLY A 4 4.31 -3.91 4.05
C GLY A 4 4.75 -4.91 3.00
N ARG A 5 5.43 -5.96 3.46
CA ARG A 5 5.84 -7.10 2.63
C ARG A 5 4.63 -7.71 1.93
N THR A 6 4.80 -8.02 0.66
CA THR A 6 3.86 -8.78 -0.15
C THR A 6 4.33 -10.24 -0.25
N PRO A 7 3.47 -11.19 -0.66
CA PRO A 7 3.86 -12.59 -0.83
C PRO A 7 5.05 -12.81 -1.77
N VAL A 8 5.21 -11.94 -2.76
CA VAL A 8 6.31 -12.00 -3.74
C VAL A 8 7.58 -11.26 -3.28
N SER A 9 7.57 -10.66 -2.09
CA SER A 9 8.72 -9.91 -1.56
C SER A 9 9.83 -10.85 -1.10
N THR A 10 11.00 -10.76 -1.74
CA THR A 10 12.21 -11.53 -1.37
C THR A 10 12.96 -10.93 -0.18
N GLY A 11 12.70 -9.67 0.16
CA GLY A 11 13.36 -8.93 1.23
C GLY A 11 12.39 -8.17 2.16
N PRO A 12 12.90 -7.26 2.99
CA PRO A 12 12.06 -6.42 3.85
C PRO A 12 11.19 -5.44 3.03
N ASP A 13 11.64 -5.11 1.82
CA ASP A 13 10.96 -4.18 0.94
C ASP A 13 9.77 -4.81 0.20
N PRO A 14 8.69 -4.06 -0.03
CA PRO A 14 7.54 -4.52 -0.78
C PRO A 14 7.87 -4.72 -2.26
N ALA A 15 7.52 -5.90 -2.79
CA ALA A 15 7.57 -6.19 -4.21
C ALA A 15 6.18 -6.19 -4.85
N PRO A 16 5.99 -5.56 -6.02
CA PRO A 16 4.74 -5.66 -6.76
C PRO A 16 4.58 -7.05 -7.38
N ALA A 17 3.33 -7.52 -7.55
CA ALA A 17 3.06 -8.82 -8.16
C ALA A 17 3.39 -8.87 -9.66
N ASP A 18 3.32 -7.72 -10.35
CA ASP A 18 3.66 -7.55 -11.76
C ASP A 18 4.19 -6.11 -11.97
N ARG A 19 4.50 -5.70 -13.20
CA ARG A 19 4.90 -4.34 -13.55
C ARG A 19 3.80 -3.34 -13.21
N VAL A 20 4.12 -2.40 -12.33
CA VAL A 20 3.25 -1.29 -11.92
C VAL A 20 3.97 0.04 -12.09
N ASN A 21 3.22 1.11 -12.33
CA ASN A 21 3.75 2.46 -12.37
C ASN A 21 3.74 3.09 -10.97
N LEU A 22 4.87 3.66 -10.57
CA LEU A 22 4.95 4.46 -9.34
C LEU A 22 4.36 5.84 -9.61
N ILE A 23 3.15 6.11 -9.09
CA ILE A 23 2.44 7.39 -9.28
C ILE A 23 2.53 8.33 -8.07
N GLY A 24 3.18 7.92 -6.98
CA GLY A 24 3.29 8.71 -5.76
C GLY A 24 3.82 7.93 -4.57
N LYS A 25 3.86 8.60 -3.41
CA LYS A 25 4.27 8.02 -2.12
C LYS A 25 3.25 8.39 -1.05
N VAL A 26 3.04 7.51 -0.08
CA VAL A 26 2.22 7.80 1.10
C VAL A 26 2.94 8.86 1.93
N LYS A 27 2.22 9.91 2.33
CA LYS A 27 2.69 10.89 3.32
C LYS A 27 2.27 10.41 4.71
N GLY A 28 3.20 10.36 5.66
CA GLY A 28 2.94 9.86 7.02
C GLY A 28 3.11 8.34 7.15
N ASP A 29 2.52 7.76 8.19
CA ASP A 29 2.66 6.33 8.52
C ASP A 29 1.67 5.45 7.74
N ALA A 30 2.18 4.70 6.76
CA ALA A 30 1.39 3.78 5.96
C ALA A 30 0.97 2.51 6.72
N THR A 31 1.62 2.18 7.85
CA THR A 31 1.37 0.92 8.58
C THR A 31 -0.02 0.87 9.23
N VAL A 32 -0.66 2.02 9.44
CA VAL A 32 -2.06 2.15 9.91
C VAL A 32 -3.03 1.34 9.04
N LEU A 33 -2.76 1.25 7.73
CA LEU A 33 -3.58 0.49 6.78
C LEU A 33 -3.63 -1.02 7.09
N ARG A 34 -2.70 -1.55 7.89
CA ARG A 34 -2.71 -2.95 8.34
C ARG A 34 -3.89 -3.28 9.25
N THR A 35 -4.44 -2.28 9.94
CA THR A 35 -5.56 -2.48 10.86
C THR A 35 -6.89 -2.70 10.12
N VAL A 36 -6.95 -2.34 8.83
CA VAL A 36 -8.17 -2.36 8.00
C VAL A 36 -8.06 -3.30 6.79
N MET A 37 -7.17 -4.30 6.85
CA MET A 37 -6.89 -5.24 5.74
C MET A 37 -8.12 -5.94 5.14
N ASN A 38 -9.17 -6.14 5.95
CA ASN A 38 -10.40 -6.83 5.55
C ASN A 38 -11.57 -5.88 5.24
N ALA A 39 -11.30 -4.57 5.10
CA ALA A 39 -12.32 -3.61 4.72
C ALA A 39 -12.82 -3.90 3.29
N THR A 40 -14.13 -3.94 3.12
CA THR A 40 -14.78 -4.23 1.82
C THR A 40 -15.07 -2.97 1.00
N LYS A 41 -15.02 -1.79 1.63
CA LYS A 41 -15.30 -0.51 1.00
C LYS A 41 -14.23 0.51 1.36
N ILE A 42 -13.75 1.24 0.36
CA ILE A 42 -12.77 2.30 0.50
C ILE A 42 -13.31 3.53 -0.24
N LYS A 43 -13.34 4.70 0.43
CA LYS A 43 -13.69 5.98 -0.17
C LYS A 43 -12.40 6.75 -0.46
N MET A 44 -12.28 7.30 -1.67
CA MET A 44 -11.13 8.10 -2.11
C MET A 44 -11.58 9.54 -2.36
N GLU A 45 -10.82 10.51 -1.85
CA GLU A 45 -11.08 11.94 -2.01
C GLU A 45 -9.77 12.67 -2.34
N LYS A 46 -9.86 13.86 -2.94
CA LYS A 46 -8.68 14.70 -3.16
C LYS A 46 -8.21 15.25 -1.83
N ALA A 47 -6.90 15.26 -1.61
CA ALA A 47 -6.31 16.04 -0.53
C ALA A 47 -6.62 17.53 -0.77
N ALA A 48 -6.99 18.23 0.29
CA ALA A 48 -7.22 19.67 0.29
C ALA A 48 -5.90 20.43 0.04
#